data_AF-A0A1Y3TIZ2-F1
#
_entry.id   AF-A0A1Y3TIZ2-F1
#
_cell.length_a   1.000
_cell.length_b   1.000
_cell.length_c   1.000
_cell.angle_alpha   90.00
_cell.angle_beta   90.00
_cell.angle_gamma   90.00
#
_symmetry.space_group_name_H-M   'P 1'
#
loop_
_entity.id
_entity.type
_entity.pdbx_description
1 polymer ?
#
loop_
_entity_poly.entity_id
_entity_poly.type
_entity_poly.pdbx_seq_one_letter_code
_entity_poly.pdbx_strand_id
1 'polypeptide(L)'
;MSLLYLKDVLLEELNRKQRAKNAFEKRLKDEYVYTQIKIKIISGKEYIYVYSSKEKKDKYIGKYTKEREQELQEFIDTRHQLIKELESVKSDIPILEKMVSMI
;
A
#
# COMPACT_ATOMS: atom_id res chain seq x y z
N MET A 1 8.48 23.00 29.58
CA MET A 1 8.32 21.53 29.41
C MET A 1 9.58 20.86 29.91
N SER A 2 9.48 19.74 30.63
CA SER A 2 10.65 18.94 31.00
C SER A 2 11.11 18.07 29.81
N LEU A 3 12.41 17.71 29.78
CA LEU A 3 12.95 16.76 28.80
C LEU A 3 12.22 15.41 28.83
N LEU A 4 11.77 14.98 30.01
CA LEU A 4 10.94 13.78 30.20
C LEU A 4 9.61 13.87 29.44
N TYR A 5 8.89 14.99 29.56
CA TYR A 5 7.63 15.19 28.85
C TYR A 5 7.80 15.16 27.32
N LEU A 6 8.89 15.76 26.81
CA LEU A 6 9.20 15.75 25.38
C LEU A 6 9.50 14.32 24.88
N LYS A 7 10.22 13.52 25.69
CA LYS A 7 10.52 12.12 25.38
C LYS A 7 9.26 11.27 25.30
N ASP A 8 8.33 11.47 26.24
CA ASP A 8 7.05 10.73 26.27
C ASP A 8 6.19 11.03 25.05
N VAL A 9 6.10 12.31 24.65
CA VAL A 9 5.36 12.72 23.43
C VAL A 9 5.96 12.10 22.18
N LEU A 10 7.30 12.06 22.07
CA LEU A 10 7.97 11.45 20.93
C LEU A 10 7.79 9.93 20.87
N LEU A 11 7.79 9.26 22.02
CA LEU A 11 7.49 7.82 22.11
C LEU A 11 6.05 7.51 21.71
N GLU A 12 5.09 8.35 22.10
CA GLU A 12 3.69 8.20 21.71
C GLU A 12 3.50 8.34 20.19
N GLU A 13 4.11 9.36 19.59
CA GLU A 13 4.04 9.58 18.14
C GLU A 13 4.76 8.46 17.37
N LEU A 14 5.91 7.98 17.86
CA LEU A 14 6.60 6.82 17.30
C LEU A 14 5.70 5.57 17.30
N ASN A 15 5.06 5.28 18.44
CA ASN A 15 4.11 4.16 18.55
C ASN A 15 2.90 4.32 17.62
N ARG A 16 2.42 5.55 17.42
CA ARG A 16 1.34 5.84 16.46
C ARG A 16 1.78 5.55 15.02
N LYS A 17 2.97 6.00 14.62
CA LYS A 17 3.54 5.75 13.28
C LYS A 17 3.80 4.26 13.06
N GLN A 18 4.28 3.54 14.07
CA GLN A 18 4.47 2.08 14.01
C GLN A 18 3.13 1.34 13.78
N ARG A 19 2.07 1.75 14.47
CA ARG A 19 0.72 1.18 14.27
C ARG A 19 0.17 1.49 12.88
N ALA A 20 0.33 2.72 12.40
CA ALA A 20 -0.06 3.10 11.04
C ALA A 20 0.67 2.26 9.99
N LYS A 21 2.00 2.12 10.10
CA LYS A 21 2.80 1.24 9.23
C LYS A 21 2.23 -0.18 9.17
N ASN A 22 1.98 -0.79 10.34
CA ASN A 22 1.46 -2.15 10.40
C ASN A 22 0.07 -2.28 9.78
N ALA A 23 -0.81 -1.29 9.97
CA ALA A 23 -2.13 -1.25 9.36
C ALA A 23 -2.05 -1.17 7.83
N PHE A 24 -1.20 -0.29 7.29
CA PHE A 24 -0.97 -0.18 5.85
C PHE A 24 -0.39 -1.46 5.25
N GLU A 25 0.61 -2.08 5.89
CA GLU A 25 1.20 -3.34 5.43
C GLU A 25 0.18 -4.49 5.41
N LYS A 26 -0.66 -4.58 6.45
CA LYS A 26 -1.74 -5.56 6.52
C LYS A 26 -2.75 -5.34 5.40
N ARG A 27 -3.22 -4.11 5.22
CA ARG A 27 -4.20 -3.76 4.19
C ARG A 27 -3.69 -4.06 2.78
N LEU A 28 -2.44 -3.70 2.47
CA LEU A 28 -1.82 -4.02 1.18
C LEU A 28 -1.71 -5.53 0.92
N LYS A 29 -1.42 -6.30 1.98
CA LYS A 29 -1.29 -7.76 1.88
C LYS A 29 -2.64 -8.47 1.71
N ASP A 30 -3.67 -8.00 2.42
CA ASP A 30 -4.97 -8.66 2.48
C ASP A 30 -5.87 -8.25 1.30
N GLU A 31 -5.91 -6.95 0.97
CA GLU A 31 -6.85 -6.38 -0.02
C GLU A 31 -6.21 -6.19 -1.40
N TYR A 32 -4.90 -5.96 -1.50
CA TYR A 32 -4.24 -5.46 -2.72
C TYR A 32 -3.17 -6.41 -3.31
N VAL A 33 -3.53 -7.68 -3.46
CA VAL A 33 -2.65 -8.76 -3.98
C VAL A 33 -2.34 -8.61 -5.48
N TYR A 34 -3.23 -7.95 -6.22
CA TYR A 34 -3.08 -7.70 -7.65
C TYR A 34 -2.35 -6.39 -7.89
N THR A 35 -1.43 -6.40 -8.85
CA THR A 35 -0.48 -5.29 -8.98
C THR A 35 -0.40 -4.68 -10.37
N GLN A 36 -0.90 -5.36 -11.40
CA GLN A 36 -0.90 -4.87 -12.78
C GLN A 36 -2.09 -5.44 -13.53
N ILE A 37 -2.73 -4.61 -14.37
CA ILE A 37 -3.75 -5.03 -15.34
C ILE A 37 -3.07 -5.30 -16.69
N LYS A 38 -3.53 -6.35 -17.38
CA LYS A 38 -3.15 -6.67 -18.75
C LYS A 38 -4.40 -7.01 -19.55
N ILE A 39 -4.53 -6.44 -20.74
CA ILE A 39 -5.60 -6.78 -21.68
C ILE A 39 -5.03 -7.73 -22.73
N LYS A 40 -5.70 -8.86 -22.96
CA LYS A 40 -5.33 -9.83 -24.00
C LYS A 40 -6.49 -9.98 -24.99
N ILE A 41 -6.17 -9.98 -26.28
CA ILE A 41 -7.12 -10.21 -27.36
C ILE A 41 -7.04 -11.68 -27.77
N ILE A 42 -8.15 -12.41 -27.63
CA ILE A 42 -8.25 -13.82 -28.02
C ILE A 42 -9.48 -13.97 -28.92
N SER A 43 -9.27 -14.43 -30.16
CA SER A 43 -10.34 -14.63 -31.15
C SER A 43 -11.23 -13.38 -31.36
N GLY A 44 -10.60 -12.21 -31.42
CA GLY A 44 -11.30 -10.93 -31.61
C GLY A 44 -12.06 -10.40 -30.39
N LYS A 45 -11.92 -11.05 -29.23
CA LYS A 45 -12.52 -10.60 -27.96
C LYS A 45 -11.44 -10.19 -26.98
N GLU A 46 -11.66 -9.08 -26.29
CA GLU A 46 -10.75 -8.54 -25.29
C GLU A 46 -11.07 -9.12 -23.90
N TYR A 47 -10.03 -9.49 -23.18
CA TYR A 47 -10.11 -10.11 -21.86
C TYR A 47 -9.12 -9.45 -20.91
N ILE A 48 -9.55 -9.25 -19.66
CA ILE A 48 -8.73 -8.66 -18.61
C ILE A 48 -8.07 -9.76 -17.78
N TYR A 49 -6.77 -9.59 -17.62
CA TYR A 49 -5.92 -10.35 -16.73
C TYR A 49 -5.30 -9.42 -15.70
N VAL A 50 -5.07 -9.91 -14.48
CA VAL A 50 -4.33 -9.18 -13.44
C VAL A 50 -3.16 -9.99 -12.94
N TYR A 51 -2.01 -9.35 -12.74
CA TYR A 51 -0.85 -10.01 -12.16
C TYR A 51 -1.03 -10.15 -10.65
N SER A 52 -1.03 -11.38 -10.14
CA SER A 52 -1.02 -11.67 -8.71
C SER A 52 0.41 -11.71 -8.20
N SER A 53 0.78 -10.79 -7.31
CA SER A 53 2.10 -10.82 -6.67
C SER A 53 2.29 -12.03 -5.75
N LYS A 54 1.20 -12.58 -5.22
CA LYS A 54 1.22 -13.79 -4.38
C LYS A 54 1.56 -15.04 -5.19
N GLU A 55 0.96 -15.20 -6.37
CA GLU A 55 1.14 -16.39 -7.21
C GLU A 55 2.15 -16.19 -8.35
N LYS A 56 2.68 -14.97 -8.48
CA LYS A 56 3.63 -14.56 -9.53
C LYS A 56 3.16 -14.88 -10.96
N LYS A 57 1.85 -14.85 -11.19
CA LYS A 57 1.24 -15.17 -12.49
C LYS A 57 0.04 -14.27 -12.80
N ASP A 58 -0.26 -14.16 -14.09
CA ASP A 58 -1.47 -13.51 -14.58
C ASP A 58 -2.70 -14.38 -14.25
N LYS A 59 -3.70 -13.79 -13.59
CA LYS A 59 -5.02 -14.39 -13.38
C LYS A 59 -6.03 -13.77 -14.32
N TYR A 60 -6.85 -14.61 -14.94
CA TYR A 60 -8.00 -14.16 -15.70
C TYR A 60 -9.07 -13.58 -14.77
N ILE A 61 -9.59 -12.40 -15.09
CA ILE A 61 -10.66 -11.73 -14.34
C ILE A 61 -11.98 -11.77 -15.08
N GLY A 62 -11.96 -11.59 -16.41
CA GLY A 62 -13.19 -11.54 -17.19
C GLY A 62 -13.01 -10.98 -18.58
N LYS A 63 -14.13 -10.81 -19.28
CA LYS A 63 -14.19 -10.00 -20.51
C LYS A 63 -13.83 -8.55 -20.19
N TYR A 64 -13.20 -7.91 -21.15
CA TYR A 64 -12.96 -6.48 -21.10
C TYR A 64 -14.26 -5.70 -21.31
N THR A 65 -14.48 -4.74 -20.43
CA THR A 65 -15.54 -3.73 -20.50
C THR A 65 -14.95 -2.45 -19.92
N LYS A 66 -15.29 -1.28 -20.49
CA LYS A 66 -14.76 0.01 -20.01
C LYS A 66 -14.98 0.25 -18.52
N GLU A 67 -16.16 -0.10 -18.00
CA GLU A 67 -16.50 0.02 -16.57
C GLU A 67 -15.54 -0.79 -15.69
N ARG A 68 -15.34 -2.08 -16.02
CA ARG A 68 -14.42 -2.96 -15.30
C ARG A 68 -12.95 -2.54 -15.40
N GLU A 69 -12.54 -1.97 -16.53
CA GLU A 69 -11.20 -1.39 -16.66
C GLU A 69 -11.02 -0.22 -15.69
N GLN A 70 -12.01 0.69 -15.62
CA GLN A 70 -11.99 1.80 -14.67
C GLN A 70 -11.96 1.33 -13.22
N GLU A 71 -12.84 0.41 -12.82
CA GLU A 71 -12.86 -0.15 -11.46
C GLU A 71 -11.50 -0.77 -11.06
N LEU A 72 -10.88 -1.51 -11.98
CA LEU A 72 -9.58 -2.12 -11.73
C LEU A 72 -8.46 -1.08 -11.71
N GLN A 73 -8.53 -0.04 -12.55
CA GLN A 73 -7.56 1.04 -12.55
C GLN A 73 -7.63 1.84 -11.25
N GLU A 74 -8.83 2.18 -10.77
CA GLU A 74 -9.05 2.81 -9.47
C GLU A 74 -8.49 1.97 -8.32
N PHE A 75 -8.68 0.65 -8.39
CA PHE A 75 -8.10 -0.28 -7.42
C PHE A 75 -6.56 -0.22 -7.43
N ILE A 76 -5.92 -0.18 -8.60
CA ILE A 76 -4.46 -0.06 -8.73
C ILE A 76 -3.97 1.30 -8.25
N ASP A 77 -4.68 2.38 -8.56
CA ASP A 77 -4.29 3.73 -8.17
C ASP A 77 -4.39 3.91 -6.65
N THR A 78 -5.46 3.38 -6.04
CA THR A 78 -5.61 3.34 -4.58
C THR A 78 -4.48 2.55 -3.93
N ARG A 79 -4.09 1.41 -4.51
CA ARG A 79 -2.93 0.64 -4.05
C ARG A 79 -1.63 1.45 -4.12
N HIS A 80 -1.38 2.16 -5.22
CA HIS A 80 -0.19 3.00 -5.35
C HIS A 80 -0.18 4.13 -4.33
N GLN A 81 -1.32 4.74 -4.05
CA GLN A 81 -1.45 5.75 -3.01
C GLN A 81 -1.11 5.17 -1.63
N LEU A 82 -1.66 4.01 -1.28
CA LEU A 82 -1.35 3.33 -0.02
C LEU A 82 0.14 2.97 0.12
N ILE A 83 0.82 2.61 -0.97
CA ILE A 83 2.27 2.36 -0.97
C ILE A 83 3.03 3.65 -0.68
N LYS A 84 2.67 4.77 -1.32
CA LYS A 84 3.32 6.07 -1.06
C LYS A 84 3.12 6.53 0.38
N GLU A 85 1.92 6.36 0.92
CA GLU A 85 1.62 6.67 2.32
C GLU A 85 2.45 5.78 3.28
N LEU A 86 2.57 4.48 2.97
CA LEU A 86 3.42 3.58 3.74
C LEU A 86 4.90 3.99 3.71
N GLU A 87 5.42 4.37 2.55
CA GLU A 87 6.80 4.85 2.40
C GLU A 87 7.05 6.12 3.23
N SER A 88 6.10 7.06 3.21
CA SER A 88 6.16 8.27 4.05
C SER A 88 6.16 7.94 5.54
N VAL A 89 5.29 7.03 6.00
CA VAL A 89 5.29 6.62 7.41
C VAL A 89 6.59 5.90 7.78
N LYS A 90 7.15 5.10 6.87
CA LYS A 90 8.44 4.42 7.07
C LYS A 90 9.62 5.38 7.15
N SER A 91 9.60 6.50 6.42
CA SER A 91 10.67 7.50 6.50
C SER A 91 10.63 8.30 7.81
N ASP A 92 9.45 8.50 8.38
CA ASP A 92 9.29 9.28 9.63
C ASP A 92 9.80 8.52 10.87
N ILE A 93 9.61 7.19 10.90
CA ILE A 93 10.00 6.33 12.04
C ILE A 93 11.49 6.48 12.45
N PRO A 94 12.48 6.33 11.55
CA PRO A 94 13.89 6.45 11.93
C PRO A 94 14.27 7.86 12.39
N ILE A 95 13.56 8.90 11.92
CA ILE A 95 13.75 10.28 12.37
C ILE A 95 13.29 10.41 13.83
N LEU A 96 12.12 9.87 14.15
CA LEU A 96 11.58 9.86 15.52
C LEU A 96 12.45 9.03 16.47
N GLU A 97 12.93 7.85 16.04
CA GLU A 97 13.87 7.03 16.82
C GLU A 97 15.17 7.79 17.14
N LYS A 98 15.68 8.56 16.17
CA LYS A 98 16.87 9.41 16.37
C LYS A 98 16.59 10.55 17.36
N MET A 99 15.44 11.19 17.28
CA MET A 99 15.05 12.25 18.22
C MET A 99 14.89 11.73 19.65
N VAL A 100 14.29 10.56 19.83
CA VAL A 100 14.14 9.91 21.14
C VAL A 100 15.50 9.53 21.75
N SER A 101 16.46 9.09 20.93
CA SER A 101 17.79 8.69 21.43
C SER A 101 18.72 9.86 21.76
N MET A 102 18.45 11.06 21.22
CA MET A 102 19.18 12.29 21.52
C MET A 102 18.71 13.00 22.80
N ILE A 103 17.61 12.53 23.42
CA ILE A 103 17.00 13.07 24.65
C ILE A 103 17.14 12.10 25.81
#